data_AF-A0A7R9ZJB3-F1
#
_entry.id   AF-A0A7R9ZJB3-F1
#
_cell.length_a   1.000
_cell.length_b   1.000
_cell.length_c   1.000
_cell.angle_alpha   90.00
_cell.angle_beta   90.00
_cell.angle_gamma   90.00
#
_symmetry.space_group_name_H-M   'P 1'
#
loop_
_entity.id
_entity.type
_entity.pdbx_description
1 polymer ?
#
loop_
_entity_poly.entity_id
_entity_poly.type
_entity_poly.pdbx_seq_one_letter_code
_entity_poly.pdbx_strand_id
1 'polypeptide(L)'
;YLTAEQQALLDSLRSAVDPPMDSILTIDSPQFRALDYLCPASSPPSPTANSNVSFCTNHTTNPSLVGQAYALLTFYFGAVNATQPTSLLSDPICTWPGVASCSESHDPTVTAFDYSNSNLIGTIPDEMIFLEHLEVFNVSSNRLSGTLPGRFGSDWVNMTIFDVSDN
;
A
#
# COMPACT_ATOMS: atom_id res chain seq x y z
N TYR A 1 10.75 10.98 14.53
CA TYR A 1 9.43 11.42 15.01
C TYR A 1 8.61 11.78 13.79
N LEU A 2 7.37 11.29 13.69
CA LEU A 2 6.45 11.60 12.59
C LEU A 2 6.03 13.08 12.64
N THR A 3 5.74 13.68 11.48
CA THR A 3 5.09 14.99 11.43
C THR A 3 3.60 14.88 11.82
N ALA A 4 2.93 16.00 12.07
CA ALA A 4 1.50 16.00 12.39
C ALA A 4 0.65 15.48 11.22
N GLU A 5 1.08 15.75 9.98
CA GLU A 5 0.43 15.27 8.76
C GLU A 5 0.62 13.76 8.58
N GLN A 6 1.84 13.26 8.79
CA GLN A 6 2.13 11.83 8.78
C GLN A 6 1.31 11.08 9.84
N GLN A 7 1.20 11.65 11.05
CA GLN A 7 0.37 11.06 12.11
C GLN A 7 -1.13 11.06 11.74
N ALA A 8 -1.64 12.13 11.13
CA ALA A 8 -3.04 12.18 10.70
C ALA A 8 -3.36 11.19 9.56
N LEU A 9 -2.44 11.01 8.60
CA LEU A 9 -2.54 9.98 7.57
C LEU A 9 -2.52 8.59 8.20
N LEU A 10 -1.59 8.34 9.11
CA LEU A 10 -1.50 7.08 9.85
C LEU A 10 -2.80 6.78 10.62
N ASP A 11 -3.35 7.74 11.34
CA ASP A 11 -4.61 7.60 12.08
C ASP A 11 -5.80 7.33 11.14
N SER A 12 -5.78 7.85 9.90
CA SER A 12 -6.81 7.55 8.89
C SER A 12 -6.73 6.11 8.35
N LEU A 13 -5.54 5.50 8.38
CA LEU A 13 -5.29 4.11 7.98
C LEU A 13 -5.49 3.13 9.17
N ARG A 14 -5.38 3.64 10.39
CA ARG A 14 -5.34 2.88 11.65
C ARG A 14 -6.61 2.09 11.97
N SER A 15 -7.76 2.42 11.39
CA SER A 15 -9.00 1.65 11.64
C SER A 15 -9.04 0.30 10.93
N ALA A 16 -8.03 -0.05 10.12
CA ALA A 16 -8.08 -1.22 9.24
C ALA A 16 -7.02 -2.31 9.53
N VAL A 17 -5.95 -2.05 10.29
CA VAL A 17 -4.84 -3.01 10.50
C VAL A 17 -4.70 -3.38 11.99
N ASP A 18 -4.60 -4.68 12.30
CA ASP A 18 -4.33 -5.23 13.63
C ASP A 18 -3.11 -6.16 13.55
N PRO A 19 -2.01 -5.96 14.31
CA PRO A 19 -1.81 -4.94 15.36
C PRO A 19 -1.66 -3.51 14.83
N PRO A 20 -1.89 -2.48 15.65
CA PRO A 20 -1.74 -1.09 15.23
C PRO A 20 -0.33 -0.83 14.68
N MET A 21 -0.28 -0.22 13.49
CA MET A 21 0.94 0.09 12.72
C MET A 21 2.05 0.78 13.53
N ASP A 22 1.69 1.50 14.61
CA ASP A 22 2.60 2.18 15.54
C ASP A 22 3.69 1.26 16.14
N SER A 23 3.47 -0.06 16.17
CA SER A 23 4.43 -1.03 16.74
C SER A 23 5.55 -1.46 15.78
N ILE A 24 5.46 -1.13 14.47
CA ILE A 24 6.37 -1.62 13.40
C ILE A 24 7.07 -0.45 12.67
N LEU A 25 6.73 0.80 12.98
CA LEU A 25 7.30 1.99 12.33
C LEU A 25 8.72 2.30 12.83
N THR A 26 9.70 1.59 12.28
CA THR A 26 11.12 1.99 12.33
C THR A 26 11.47 2.80 11.07
N ILE A 27 12.49 3.66 11.13
CA ILE A 27 12.84 4.54 9.99
C ILE A 27 13.19 3.76 8.71
N ASP A 28 13.63 2.52 8.86
CA ASP A 28 13.97 1.63 7.76
C ASP A 28 12.83 0.68 7.36
N SER A 29 11.69 0.72 8.06
CA SER A 29 10.59 -0.17 7.74
C SER A 29 9.91 0.23 6.42
N PRO A 30 9.39 -0.75 5.66
CA PRO A 30 8.59 -0.49 4.48
C PRO A 30 7.40 0.43 4.77
N GLN A 31 6.79 0.27 5.95
CA GLN A 31 5.67 1.09 6.41
C GLN A 31 6.04 2.57 6.54
N PHE A 32 7.19 2.87 7.12
CA PHE A 32 7.65 4.26 7.27
C PHE A 32 8.01 4.85 5.91
N ARG A 33 8.67 4.09 5.04
CA ARG A 33 9.02 4.55 3.69
C ARG A 33 7.79 4.82 2.84
N ALA A 34 6.75 3.98 2.93
CA ALA A 34 5.48 4.21 2.28
C ALA A 34 4.78 5.48 2.81
N LEU A 35 4.82 5.68 4.12
CA LEU A 35 4.22 6.85 4.78
C LEU A 35 4.93 8.15 4.39
N ASP A 36 6.27 8.15 4.41
CA ASP A 36 7.09 9.29 4.03
C ASP A 36 7.02 9.57 2.51
N TYR A 37 6.84 8.53 1.69
CA TYR A 37 6.62 8.70 0.26
C TYR A 37 5.28 9.39 -0.03
N LEU A 38 4.19 8.95 0.60
CA LEU A 38 2.89 9.61 0.49
C LEU A 38 2.93 11.02 1.08
N CYS A 39 3.45 11.16 2.30
CA CYS A 39 3.50 12.42 3.02
C CYS A 39 4.94 12.82 3.42
N PRO A 40 5.71 13.43 2.49
CA PRO A 40 7.10 13.79 2.74
C PRO A 40 7.23 14.88 3.80
N ALA A 41 8.15 14.72 4.75
CA ALA A 41 8.34 15.68 5.85
C ALA A 41 8.73 17.12 5.42
N SER A 42 9.17 17.33 4.17
CA SER A 42 9.52 18.65 3.61
C SER A 42 8.32 19.46 3.07
N SER A 43 7.10 18.93 3.17
CA SER A 43 5.90 19.61 2.70
C SER A 43 5.56 20.84 3.59
N PRO A 44 5.27 22.03 3.03
CA PRO A 44 5.07 23.26 3.81
C PRO A 44 3.82 23.20 4.70
N PRO A 45 3.85 23.73 5.95
CA PRO A 45 2.67 23.73 6.81
C PRO A 45 1.54 24.58 6.21
N SER A 46 0.33 24.00 6.09
CA SER A 46 -0.83 24.68 5.51
C SER A 46 -1.77 25.24 6.60
N PRO A 47 -2.10 26.55 6.57
CA PRO A 47 -2.99 27.17 7.57
C PRO A 47 -4.49 26.96 7.31
N THR A 48 -4.93 26.30 6.23
CA THR A 48 -6.34 26.31 5.79
C THR A 48 -6.87 25.02 5.16
N ALA A 49 -6.28 23.84 5.39
CA ALA A 49 -6.80 22.59 4.82
C ALA A 49 -7.75 21.86 5.79
N ASN A 50 -9.00 21.70 5.39
CA ASN A 50 -10.12 21.25 6.24
C ASN A 50 -10.10 19.74 6.53
N SER A 51 -9.06 19.03 6.09
CA SER A 51 -8.71 17.67 6.52
C SER A 51 -7.23 17.43 6.17
N ASN A 52 -6.41 17.10 7.16
CA ASN A 52 -4.95 16.97 7.01
C ASN A 52 -4.53 15.89 6.00
N VAL A 53 -5.43 14.96 5.65
CA VAL A 53 -5.20 13.83 4.72
C VAL A 53 -5.11 14.29 3.26
N SER A 54 -5.88 15.31 2.85
CA SER A 54 -5.89 15.83 1.46
C SER A 54 -4.53 16.37 1.01
N PHE A 55 -3.66 16.71 1.96
CA PHE A 55 -2.36 17.31 1.71
C PHE A 55 -1.27 16.26 1.41
N CYS A 56 -1.40 15.07 2.01
CA CYS A 56 -0.48 13.96 1.88
C CYS A 56 -0.70 13.07 0.63
N THR A 57 -1.68 13.36 -0.21
CA THR A 57 -2.15 12.37 -1.21
C THR A 57 -2.34 12.97 -2.59
N ASN A 58 -1.83 14.20 -2.80
CA ASN A 58 -1.89 14.91 -4.08
C ASN A 58 -3.34 14.96 -4.65
N HIS A 59 -4.28 15.45 -3.83
CA HIS A 59 -5.71 15.73 -4.14
C HIS A 59 -6.73 14.58 -4.01
N THR A 60 -6.37 13.35 -3.62
CA THR A 60 -7.41 12.35 -3.31
C THR A 60 -7.81 12.37 -1.84
N THR A 61 -9.08 12.67 -1.57
CA THR A 61 -9.70 12.53 -0.25
C THR A 61 -10.34 11.16 -0.04
N ASN A 62 -10.30 10.28 -1.05
CA ASN A 62 -10.92 8.96 -0.99
C ASN A 62 -10.04 8.02 -0.14
N PRO A 63 -10.46 7.64 1.08
CA PRO A 63 -9.65 6.81 1.96
C PRO A 63 -9.30 5.46 1.37
N SER A 64 -10.17 4.90 0.51
CA SER A 64 -9.92 3.64 -0.19
C SER A 64 -8.71 3.75 -1.12
N LEU A 65 -8.55 4.86 -1.85
CA LEU A 65 -7.41 5.07 -2.75
C LEU A 65 -6.12 5.27 -1.97
N VAL A 66 -6.18 5.97 -0.83
CA VAL A 66 -5.03 6.18 0.05
C VAL A 66 -4.55 4.87 0.68
N GLY A 67 -5.47 4.02 1.14
CA GLY A 67 -5.16 2.69 1.65
C GLY A 67 -4.51 1.79 0.59
N GLN A 68 -5.05 1.79 -0.63
CA GLN A 68 -4.46 1.01 -1.73
C GLN A 68 -3.05 1.49 -2.07
N ALA A 69 -2.85 2.81 -2.17
CA ALA A 69 -1.52 3.38 -2.41
C ALA A 69 -0.53 2.99 -1.31
N TYR A 70 -0.98 3.04 -0.05
CA TYR A 70 -0.18 2.65 1.10
C TYR A 70 0.21 1.16 1.07
N ALA A 71 -0.73 0.28 0.75
CA ALA A 71 -0.48 -1.15 0.61
C ALA A 71 0.57 -1.46 -0.47
N LEU A 72 0.38 -0.90 -1.67
CA LEU A 72 1.28 -1.12 -2.79
C LEU A 72 2.69 -0.59 -2.51
N LEU A 73 2.81 0.58 -1.90
CA LEU A 73 4.11 1.15 -1.52
C LEU A 73 4.80 0.32 -0.44
N THR A 74 4.05 -0.19 0.55
CA THR A 74 4.60 -1.04 1.60
C THR A 74 5.11 -2.35 1.02
N PHE A 75 4.36 -2.97 0.10
CA PHE A 75 4.83 -4.14 -0.65
C PHE A 75 6.08 -3.81 -1.46
N TYR A 76 6.08 -2.69 -2.18
CA TYR A 76 7.21 -2.27 -3.00
C TYR A 76 8.49 -2.10 -2.16
N PHE A 77 8.42 -1.35 -1.06
CA PHE A 77 9.57 -1.10 -0.20
C PHE A 77 10.01 -2.35 0.59
N GLY A 78 9.12 -3.31 0.82
CA GLY A 78 9.42 -4.54 1.56
C GLY A 78 9.92 -5.69 0.71
N ALA A 79 9.35 -5.88 -0.49
CA ALA A 79 9.54 -7.10 -1.29
C ALA A 79 10.38 -6.89 -2.56
N VAL A 80 10.36 -5.68 -3.12
CA VAL A 80 10.99 -5.40 -4.42
C VAL A 80 12.44 -4.94 -4.27
N ASN A 81 12.86 -4.50 -3.07
CA ASN A 81 14.18 -3.92 -2.78
C ASN A 81 14.66 -2.93 -3.87
N ALA A 82 13.72 -2.23 -4.51
CA ALA A 82 14.02 -1.35 -5.62
C ALA A 82 14.39 0.04 -5.10
N THR A 83 15.30 0.69 -5.82
CA THR A 83 15.50 2.13 -5.75
C THR A 83 14.15 2.81 -5.93
N GLN A 84 13.81 3.76 -5.05
CA GLN A 84 12.51 4.45 -5.01
C GLN A 84 11.93 4.67 -6.40
N PRO A 85 10.65 4.35 -6.64
CA PRO A 85 10.07 4.53 -7.93
C PRO A 85 9.93 6.04 -8.14
N THR A 86 10.73 6.58 -9.06
CA THR A 86 10.62 7.97 -9.44
C THR A 86 9.27 8.12 -10.15
N SER A 87 8.39 8.97 -9.59
CA SER A 87 7.11 9.44 -10.15
C SER A 87 5.82 8.62 -10.01
N LEU A 88 5.66 7.68 -9.06
CA LEU A 88 4.37 6.98 -8.90
C LEU A 88 3.20 7.90 -8.48
N LEU A 89 3.46 8.93 -7.68
CA LEU A 89 2.39 9.82 -7.19
C LEU A 89 1.81 10.77 -8.25
N SER A 90 2.46 10.88 -9.41
CA SER A 90 1.91 11.62 -10.56
C SER A 90 1.09 10.75 -11.50
N ASP A 91 1.17 9.43 -11.34
CA ASP A 91 0.52 8.46 -12.21
C ASP A 91 -0.70 7.82 -11.53
N PRO A 92 -1.77 7.47 -12.28
CA PRO A 92 -2.90 6.76 -11.72
C PRO A 92 -2.48 5.43 -11.08
N ILE A 93 -3.06 5.06 -9.94
CA ILE A 93 -2.71 3.83 -9.19
C ILE A 93 -2.75 2.56 -10.07
N CYS A 94 -3.64 2.53 -11.07
CA CYS A 94 -3.79 1.43 -12.02
C CYS A 94 -2.60 1.22 -12.96
N THR A 95 -1.68 2.18 -13.01
CA THR A 95 -0.45 2.11 -13.80
C THR A 95 0.76 1.74 -12.94
N TRP A 96 0.56 1.57 -11.63
CA TRP A 96 1.66 1.28 -10.72
C TRP A 96 2.22 -0.12 -10.94
N PRO A 97 3.53 -0.32 -10.70
CA PRO A 97 4.17 -1.62 -10.82
C PRO A 97 3.45 -2.72 -10.02
N GLY A 98 3.14 -3.81 -10.71
CA GLY A 98 2.41 -4.96 -10.17
C GLY A 98 0.90 -4.83 -10.16
N VAL A 99 0.33 -3.66 -10.44
CA VAL A 99 -1.11 -3.52 -10.65
C VAL A 99 -1.44 -4.02 -12.06
N ALA A 100 -2.08 -5.18 -12.13
CA ALA A 100 -2.42 -5.84 -13.39
C ALA A 100 -3.79 -5.40 -13.94
N SER A 101 -4.72 -5.01 -13.06
CA SER A 101 -6.05 -4.54 -13.45
C SER A 101 -6.72 -3.70 -12.35
N CYS A 102 -7.69 -2.90 -12.78
CA CYS A 102 -8.54 -2.07 -11.93
C CYS A 102 -10.02 -2.20 -12.32
N SER A 103 -10.90 -1.77 -11.42
CA SER A 103 -12.33 -1.66 -11.68
C SER A 103 -12.66 -0.59 -12.72
N GLU A 104 -13.72 -0.81 -13.50
CA GLU A 104 -14.24 0.16 -14.46
C GLU A 104 -15.17 1.18 -13.76
N SER A 105 -14.58 2.10 -13.00
CA SER A 105 -15.30 3.15 -12.23
C SER A 105 -14.63 4.52 -12.36
N HIS A 106 -15.34 5.57 -11.91
CA HIS A 106 -14.80 6.94 -11.87
C HIS A 106 -13.58 7.05 -10.94
N ASP A 107 -13.64 6.35 -9.80
CA ASP A 107 -12.53 6.13 -8.88
C ASP A 107 -12.14 4.64 -8.98
N PRO A 108 -11.20 4.26 -9.86
CA PRO A 108 -10.84 2.87 -10.07
C PRO A 108 -10.10 2.29 -8.86
N THR A 109 -10.51 1.09 -8.43
CA THR A 109 -9.83 0.31 -7.38
C THR A 109 -9.07 -0.84 -8.00
N VAL A 110 -7.98 -1.27 -7.36
CA VAL A 110 -7.15 -2.39 -7.81
C VAL A 110 -7.93 -3.69 -7.66
N THR A 111 -8.05 -4.43 -8.77
CA THR A 111 -8.73 -5.74 -8.81
C THR A 111 -7.76 -6.89 -9.09
N ALA A 112 -6.60 -6.62 -9.68
CA ALA A 112 -5.57 -7.63 -9.89
C ALA A 112 -4.18 -7.10 -9.56
N PHE A 113 -3.44 -7.89 -8.78
CA PHE A 113 -2.04 -7.65 -8.42
C PHE A 113 -1.19 -8.85 -8.85
N ASP A 114 -0.20 -8.61 -9.71
CA ASP A 114 0.68 -9.63 -10.27
C ASP A 114 2.15 -9.20 -10.22
N TYR A 115 2.92 -9.92 -9.41
CA TYR A 115 4.37 -9.87 -9.33
C TYR A 115 4.99 -11.26 -9.51
N SER A 116 4.31 -12.17 -10.20
CA SER A 116 4.84 -13.50 -10.46
C SER A 116 6.21 -13.46 -11.16
N ASN A 117 7.08 -14.41 -10.82
CA ASN A 117 8.39 -14.58 -11.46
C ASN A 117 9.26 -13.30 -11.49
N SER A 118 9.27 -12.55 -10.39
CA SER A 118 9.93 -11.24 -10.30
C SER A 118 11.19 -11.24 -9.41
N ASN A 119 11.65 -12.42 -8.97
CA ASN A 119 12.78 -12.59 -8.04
C ASN A 119 12.64 -11.78 -6.74
N LEU A 120 11.42 -11.54 -6.27
CA LEU A 120 11.16 -10.80 -5.05
C LEU A 120 11.70 -11.54 -3.82
N ILE A 121 12.18 -10.79 -2.83
CA ILE A 121 12.66 -11.29 -1.53
C ILE A 121 11.95 -10.54 -0.41
N GLY A 122 11.79 -11.13 0.77
CA GLY A 122 11.17 -10.44 1.91
C GLY A 122 9.88 -11.12 2.35
N THR A 123 8.87 -10.34 2.75
CA THR A 123 7.59 -10.83 3.26
C THR A 123 6.43 -10.13 2.56
N ILE A 124 5.25 -10.76 2.55
CA ILE A 124 4.01 -10.11 2.14
C ILE A 124 3.53 -9.24 3.33
N PRO A 125 3.39 -7.90 3.16
CA PRO A 125 2.95 -7.03 4.25
C PRO A 125 1.46 -7.22 4.56
N ASP A 126 1.10 -7.07 5.84
CA ASP A 126 -0.28 -7.11 6.32
C ASP A 126 -1.13 -6.01 5.68
N GLU A 127 -0.51 -4.88 5.33
CA GLU A 127 -1.15 -3.73 4.67
C GLU A 127 -1.81 -4.09 3.34
N MET A 128 -1.47 -5.22 2.69
CA MET A 128 -2.13 -5.66 1.46
C MET A 128 -3.64 -5.87 1.61
N ILE A 129 -4.16 -5.98 2.85
CA ILE A 129 -5.61 -6.00 3.12
C ILE A 129 -6.36 -4.77 2.60
N PHE A 130 -5.68 -3.62 2.42
CA PHE A 130 -6.33 -2.40 1.90
C PHE A 130 -6.73 -2.52 0.41
N LEU A 131 -6.30 -3.58 -0.29
CA LEU A 131 -6.80 -3.95 -1.60
C LEU A 131 -8.13 -4.72 -1.47
N GLU A 132 -9.17 -4.08 -0.94
CA GLU A 132 -10.43 -4.73 -0.54
C GLU A 132 -11.21 -5.37 -1.71
N HIS A 133 -10.99 -4.88 -2.94
CA HIS A 133 -11.68 -5.35 -4.14
C HIS A 133 -10.83 -6.33 -4.96
N LEU A 134 -9.78 -6.89 -4.36
CA LEU A 134 -8.84 -7.75 -5.07
C LEU A 134 -9.50 -9.08 -5.45
N GLU A 135 -9.43 -9.40 -6.74
CA GLU A 135 -9.91 -10.64 -7.35
C GLU A 135 -8.75 -11.58 -7.68
N VAL A 136 -7.58 -11.02 -7.98
CA VAL A 136 -6.37 -11.77 -8.35
C VAL A 136 -5.19 -11.25 -7.53
N PHE A 137 -4.56 -12.15 -6.78
CA PHE A 137 -3.28 -11.93 -6.12
C PHE A 137 -2.31 -13.02 -6.57
N ASN A 138 -1.33 -12.66 -7.40
CA ASN A 138 -0.32 -13.57 -7.91
C ASN A 138 1.08 -13.07 -7.58
N VAL A 139 1.77 -13.76 -6.68
CA VAL A 139 3.17 -13.52 -6.33
C VAL A 139 3.98 -14.80 -6.44
N SER A 140 3.52 -15.75 -7.26
CA SER A 140 4.16 -17.05 -7.44
C SER A 140 5.57 -16.95 -8.04
N SER A 141 6.37 -18.00 -7.89
CA SER A 141 7.74 -18.07 -8.46
C SER A 141 8.64 -16.92 -7.98
N ASN A 142 8.63 -16.63 -6.68
CA ASN A 142 9.49 -15.62 -6.06
C ASN A 142 10.33 -16.26 -4.94
N ARG A 143 10.86 -15.46 -4.02
CA ARG A 143 11.61 -15.92 -2.84
C ARG A 143 11.08 -15.22 -1.58
N LEU A 144 9.76 -15.05 -1.54
CA LEU A 144 9.06 -14.46 -0.40
C LEU A 144 9.02 -15.48 0.74
N SER A 145 9.10 -14.99 1.96
CA SER A 145 9.14 -15.81 3.18
C SER A 145 8.21 -15.21 4.24
N GLY A 146 8.11 -15.88 5.39
CA GLY A 146 7.24 -15.44 6.48
C GLY A 146 5.85 -16.06 6.42
N THR A 147 4.91 -15.45 7.15
CA THR A 147 3.52 -15.91 7.22
C THR A 147 2.63 -15.05 6.35
N LEU A 148 1.60 -15.67 5.77
CA LEU A 148 0.52 -14.90 5.16
C LEU A 148 -0.24 -14.12 6.24
N PRO A 149 -0.62 -12.86 5.98
CA PRO A 149 -1.49 -12.10 6.86
C PRO A 149 -2.78 -12.86 7.18
N GLY A 150 -3.07 -13.04 8.47
CA GLY A 150 -4.20 -13.87 8.92
C GLY A 150 -5.58 -13.37 8.46
N ARG A 151 -5.68 -12.09 8.06
CA ARG A 151 -6.92 -11.45 7.64
C ARG A 151 -7.23 -11.54 6.14
N PHE A 152 -6.31 -12.02 5.30
CA PHE A 152 -6.58 -12.15 3.85
C PHE A 152 -7.85 -12.94 3.56
N GLY A 153 -8.09 -14.02 4.31
CA GLY A 153 -9.28 -14.86 4.13
C GLY A 153 -10.60 -14.19 4.52
N SER A 154 -10.59 -13.16 5.38
CA SER A 154 -11.80 -12.44 5.79
C SER A 154 -12.04 -11.16 4.99
N ASP A 155 -10.96 -10.51 4.53
CA ASP A 155 -11.03 -9.18 3.94
C ASP A 155 -11.08 -9.21 2.40
N TRP A 156 -10.44 -10.18 1.76
CA TRP A 156 -10.48 -10.35 0.31
C TRP A 156 -11.66 -11.22 -0.14
N VAL A 157 -12.87 -10.70 0.07
CA VAL A 157 -14.12 -11.43 -0.18
C VAL A 157 -14.39 -11.71 -1.67
N ASN A 158 -13.75 -10.95 -2.57
CA ASN A 158 -13.90 -11.08 -4.03
C ASN A 158 -12.81 -11.95 -4.67
N MET A 159 -11.92 -12.56 -3.88
CA MET A 159 -10.76 -13.28 -4.39
C MET A 159 -11.18 -14.50 -5.22
N THR A 160 -10.63 -14.61 -6.43
CA THR A 160 -10.83 -15.73 -7.36
C THR A 160 -9.53 -16.49 -7.61
N ILE A 161 -8.39 -15.79 -7.63
CA ILE A 161 -7.07 -16.36 -7.83
C ILE A 161 -6.15 -15.86 -6.72
N PHE A 162 -5.73 -16.76 -5.84
CA PHE A 162 -4.70 -16.50 -4.84
C PHE A 162 -3.54 -17.47 -5.07
N ASP A 163 -2.48 -16.99 -5.71
CA ASP A 163 -1.31 -17.78 -6.07
C ASP A 163 -0.04 -17.24 -5.39
N VAL A 164 0.41 -18.01 -4.40
CA VAL A 164 1.65 -17.78 -3.64
C VAL A 164 2.61 -18.96 -3.78
N SER A 165 2.39 -19.82 -4.78
CA SER A 165 3.21 -21.02 -5.01
C SER A 165 4.67 -20.68 -5.36
N ASP A 166 5.57 -21.64 -5.17
CA ASP A 166 7.00 -21.49 -5.53
C ASP A 166 7.67 -20.25 -4.90
N ASN A 167 7.58 -20.11 -3.57
CA ASN A 167 8.20 -19.07 -2.75
C ASN A 167 9.02 -19.65 -1.59
#